data_AF-A0A0P7B6D0-F1
#
_entry.id   AF-A0A0P7B6D0-F1
#
_cell.length_a   1.000
_cell.length_b   1.000
_cell.length_c   1.000
_cell.angle_alpha   90.00
_cell.angle_beta   90.00
_cell.angle_gamma   90.00
#
_symmetry.space_group_name_H-M   'P 1'
#
loop_
_entity.id
_entity.type
_entity.pdbx_description
1 polymer ?
#
loop_
_entity_poly.entity_id
_entity_poly.type
_entity_poly.pdbx_seq_one_letter_code
_entity_poly.pdbx_strand_id
1 'polypeptide(L)'
;MGHLEDPVPQPQPPFSGCLLRYDPHDDSASPSLSSLAAQRRDTKNDHRHKHSLLPASFLTETDDLASPGPDDSDATIDDSLYGDLDSDLDRELDLARLTKVHRYLWLVGRPNPPRPLHRQLAIGREIIIDERLDMHLVWHTGRIFVKPLPRFLLCPAFWSRYLTGSSHPGTRCSCNDPSAEADASEPEKPICKRLAIRKRALGLLVSYIALIRYESDFYIAQERHLLPKELTWPAWGVMTRQVIHIKNIYSHIDQRFVYGELRLSRLNKIYRLLPPLFFTGYIRAWQRYDEFWNQTFAVLASVIVYIAIVLGAMQVGLATIDLADNRAFHSAAYVFTIFSILGPLIFSGMALVFFCFLFVNNWNSTKAYKAKRMRYIEQKAQV
;
A
#
# COMPACT_ATOMS: atom_id res chain seq x y z
N MET A 1 -38.42 -32.48 -11.03
CA MET A 1 -37.82 -31.31 -11.71
C MET A 1 -36.52 -31.00 -10.99
N GLY A 2 -35.41 -31.52 -11.50
CA GLY A 2 -34.09 -31.22 -10.96
C GLY A 2 -33.69 -29.81 -11.41
N HIS A 3 -33.42 -28.92 -10.46
CA HIS A 3 -32.79 -27.65 -10.74
C HIS A 3 -31.37 -27.93 -11.27
N LEU A 4 -31.18 -27.72 -12.58
CA LEU A 4 -29.87 -27.51 -13.17
C LEU A 4 -29.33 -26.22 -12.56
N GLU A 5 -28.44 -26.34 -11.58
CA GLU A 5 -27.60 -25.23 -11.13
C GLU A 5 -26.70 -24.81 -12.29
N ASP A 6 -26.83 -23.55 -12.74
CA ASP A 6 -25.97 -22.98 -13.75
C ASP A 6 -24.49 -23.07 -13.31
N PRO A 7 -23.56 -23.46 -14.19
CA PRO A 7 -22.14 -23.54 -13.84
C PRO A 7 -21.60 -22.16 -13.47
N VAL A 8 -20.99 -22.06 -12.28
CA VAL A 8 -20.26 -20.87 -11.83
C VAL A 8 -19.25 -20.47 -12.91
N PRO A 9 -19.30 -19.22 -13.43
CA PRO A 9 -18.36 -18.78 -14.45
C PRO A 9 -16.92 -18.90 -13.93
N GLN A 10 -16.08 -19.68 -14.63
CA GLN A 10 -14.67 -19.77 -14.29
C GLN A 10 -14.02 -18.38 -14.38
N PRO A 11 -13.08 -18.05 -13.48
CA PRO A 11 -12.40 -16.76 -13.52
C PRO A 11 -11.64 -16.66 -14.85
N GLN A 12 -11.90 -15.61 -15.62
CA GLN A 12 -11.21 -15.30 -16.89
C GLN A 12 -10.11 -14.24 -16.65
N PRO A 13 -9.11 -14.10 -17.54
CA PRO A 13 -8.19 -12.98 -17.50
C PRO A 13 -8.95 -11.64 -17.57
N PRO A 14 -8.51 -10.59 -16.86
CA PRO A 14 -9.26 -9.33 -16.78
C PRO A 14 -9.21 -8.49 -18.08
N PHE A 15 -8.41 -8.89 -19.06
CA PHE A 15 -8.27 -8.25 -20.37
C PHE A 15 -7.76 -9.25 -21.42
N SER A 16 -7.97 -8.95 -22.72
CA SER A 16 -7.89 -9.96 -23.79
C SER A 16 -6.59 -9.99 -24.60
N GLY A 17 -5.76 -8.93 -24.58
CA GLY A 17 -4.48 -8.87 -25.33
C GLY A 17 -3.28 -8.57 -24.43
N CYS A 18 -2.10 -9.15 -24.70
CA CYS A 18 -0.89 -8.73 -23.99
C CYS A 18 -0.52 -7.31 -24.42
N LEU A 19 -0.30 -6.45 -23.42
CA LEU A 19 -0.08 -5.02 -23.62
C LEU A 19 1.39 -4.69 -23.91
N LEU A 20 2.27 -5.67 -23.78
CA LEU A 20 3.66 -5.60 -24.21
C LEU A 20 3.71 -6.06 -25.68
N ARG A 21 4.16 -5.17 -26.58
CA ARG A 21 4.47 -5.58 -27.95
C ARG A 21 5.63 -6.57 -27.88
N TYR A 22 5.36 -7.80 -28.29
CA TYR A 22 6.39 -8.78 -28.63
C TYR A 22 7.00 -8.38 -29.96
N ASP A 23 8.32 -8.33 -30.06
CA ASP A 23 9.04 -8.17 -31.33
C ASP A 23 9.56 -9.55 -31.75
N PRO A 24 8.87 -10.28 -32.65
CA PRO A 24 9.32 -11.56 -33.15
C PRO A 24 10.30 -11.35 -34.32
N HIS A 25 11.43 -10.69 -34.08
CA HIS A 25 12.46 -10.55 -35.12
C HIS A 25 13.86 -10.66 -34.53
N ASP A 26 14.30 -11.90 -34.32
CA ASP A 26 15.60 -12.36 -34.84
C ASP A 26 15.60 -13.89 -34.85
N ASP A 27 15.10 -14.50 -35.92
CA ASP A 27 15.41 -15.88 -36.33
C ASP A 27 14.75 -16.14 -37.69
N SER A 28 15.38 -15.63 -38.74
CA SER A 28 15.14 -16.06 -40.11
C SER A 28 15.75 -17.46 -40.32
N ALA A 29 15.10 -18.49 -39.76
CA ALA A 29 15.40 -19.88 -40.09
C ALA A 29 14.11 -20.69 -40.20
N SER A 30 13.81 -21.09 -41.44
CA SER A 30 12.66 -21.91 -41.83
C SER A 30 12.53 -23.19 -40.98
N PRO A 31 11.34 -23.57 -40.48
CA PRO A 31 11.20 -24.82 -39.76
C PRO A 31 10.83 -25.96 -40.72
N SER A 32 11.74 -26.92 -40.89
CA SER A 32 11.37 -28.27 -41.32
C SER A 32 11.33 -29.22 -40.11
N LEU A 33 10.16 -29.84 -39.95
CA LEU A 33 9.81 -31.11 -39.29
C LEU A 33 10.65 -31.60 -38.08
N SER A 34 10.14 -31.32 -36.87
CA SER A 34 9.96 -32.31 -35.78
C SER A 34 9.10 -31.69 -34.66
N SER A 35 7.78 -31.92 -34.74
CA SER A 35 6.77 -31.25 -33.90
C SER A 35 6.96 -31.45 -32.40
N LEU A 36 7.51 -32.57 -31.95
CA LEU A 36 7.77 -32.84 -30.53
C LEU A 36 9.01 -32.11 -29.99
N ALA A 37 10.07 -31.95 -30.79
CA ALA A 37 11.29 -31.25 -30.37
C ALA A 37 11.16 -29.72 -30.49
N ALA A 38 10.32 -29.25 -31.42
CA ALA A 38 9.91 -27.85 -31.50
C ALA A 38 8.99 -27.48 -30.32
N GLN A 39 8.00 -28.32 -30.01
CA GLN A 39 7.09 -28.09 -28.88
C GLN A 39 7.78 -28.19 -27.51
N ARG A 40 8.78 -29.08 -27.36
CA ARG A 40 9.61 -29.18 -26.14
C ARG A 40 10.64 -28.04 -26.02
N ARG A 41 11.03 -27.41 -27.14
CA ARG A 41 11.86 -26.19 -27.15
C ARG A 41 11.04 -24.95 -26.86
N ASP A 42 9.83 -24.84 -27.43
CA ASP A 42 8.88 -23.76 -27.14
C ASP A 42 8.51 -23.73 -25.66
N THR A 43 8.22 -24.87 -25.04
CA THR A 43 7.93 -24.91 -23.60
C THR A 43 9.15 -24.50 -22.77
N LYS A 44 10.35 -25.02 -23.05
CA LYS A 44 11.58 -24.62 -22.33
C LYS A 44 11.91 -23.13 -22.50
N ASN A 45 11.74 -22.55 -23.68
CA ASN A 45 11.95 -21.12 -23.92
C ASN A 45 10.89 -20.27 -23.21
N ASP A 46 9.62 -20.68 -23.26
CA ASP A 46 8.51 -20.03 -22.56
C ASP A 46 8.70 -20.08 -21.03
N HIS A 47 9.29 -21.16 -20.49
CA HIS A 47 9.64 -21.26 -19.07
C HIS A 47 10.82 -20.36 -18.68
N ARG A 48 11.92 -20.37 -19.45
CA ARG A 48 13.11 -19.54 -19.20
C ARG A 48 12.80 -18.05 -19.27
N HIS A 49 11.88 -17.65 -20.16
CA HIS A 49 11.44 -16.27 -20.28
C HIS A 49 10.53 -15.83 -19.12
N LYS A 50 9.83 -16.74 -18.44
CA LYS A 50 8.93 -16.39 -17.31
C LYS A 50 9.66 -16.16 -15.99
N HIS A 51 10.69 -16.95 -15.69
CA HIS A 51 11.57 -16.65 -14.56
C HIS A 51 12.31 -15.31 -14.74
N SER A 52 12.51 -14.86 -15.99
CA SER A 52 13.05 -13.52 -16.27
C SER A 52 12.10 -12.36 -15.92
N LEU A 53 10.82 -12.64 -15.61
CA LEU A 53 9.83 -11.63 -15.20
C LEU A 53 9.67 -11.53 -13.68
N LEU A 54 10.26 -12.48 -12.93
CA LEU A 54 10.36 -12.43 -11.47
C LEU A 54 11.66 -11.74 -11.06
N PRO A 55 11.77 -11.25 -9.80
CA PRO A 55 13.01 -10.71 -9.27
C PRO A 55 14.19 -11.66 -9.44
N ALA A 56 15.40 -11.15 -9.67
CA ALA A 56 16.58 -11.99 -9.90
C ALA A 56 17.00 -12.83 -8.68
N SER A 57 16.68 -12.35 -7.47
CA SER A 57 17.03 -13.00 -6.23
C SER A 57 16.14 -12.54 -5.08
N PHE A 58 16.22 -13.27 -3.99
CA PHE A 58 15.24 -13.27 -2.94
C PHE A 58 15.89 -13.58 -1.60
N LEU A 59 15.57 -12.83 -0.54
CA LEU A 59 15.98 -13.19 0.83
C LEU A 59 15.08 -14.28 1.42
N THR A 60 15.63 -15.35 1.95
CA THR A 60 14.92 -16.39 2.71
C THR A 60 14.59 -15.89 4.12
N GLU A 61 13.82 -16.68 4.89
CA GLU A 61 13.56 -16.37 6.31
C GLU A 61 14.83 -16.40 7.18
N THR A 62 15.88 -17.07 6.72
CA THR A 62 17.21 -17.12 7.36
C THR A 62 18.14 -15.98 6.91
N ASP A 63 17.61 -15.00 6.16
CA ASP A 63 18.35 -13.89 5.53
C ASP A 63 19.39 -14.34 4.47
N ASP A 64 19.25 -15.57 3.92
CA ASP A 64 20.08 -16.06 2.82
C ASP A 64 19.55 -15.62 1.45
N LEU A 65 20.43 -15.51 0.45
CA LEU A 65 20.04 -15.19 -0.93
C LEU A 65 19.67 -16.47 -1.69
N ALA A 66 18.46 -16.51 -2.22
CA ALA A 66 17.93 -17.55 -3.10
C ALA A 66 17.58 -16.99 -4.49
N SER A 67 17.63 -17.84 -5.51
CA SER A 67 17.16 -17.53 -6.87
C SER A 67 15.73 -18.08 -7.07
N PRO A 68 14.85 -17.40 -7.83
CA PRO A 68 13.59 -18.00 -8.27
C PRO A 68 13.85 -19.19 -9.19
N GLY A 69 13.12 -20.29 -8.98
CA GLY A 69 13.18 -21.50 -9.78
C GLY A 69 13.98 -22.63 -9.14
N PRO A 70 13.88 -23.85 -9.70
CA PRO A 70 14.40 -25.05 -9.06
C PRO A 70 15.92 -24.96 -8.92
N ASP A 71 16.42 -25.15 -7.69
CA ASP A 71 17.83 -25.44 -7.44
C ASP A 71 18.22 -26.65 -8.30
N ASP A 72 19.18 -26.47 -9.19
CA ASP A 72 19.68 -27.49 -10.12
C ASP A 72 20.33 -28.66 -9.37
N SER A 73 19.50 -29.54 -8.81
CA SER A 73 19.81 -30.92 -8.49
C SER A 73 18.52 -31.71 -8.25
N ASP A 74 18.09 -32.46 -9.27
CA ASP A 74 17.31 -33.71 -9.12
C ASP A 74 15.76 -33.65 -8.96
N ALA A 75 15.06 -32.69 -9.58
CA ALA A 75 13.59 -32.69 -9.60
C ALA A 75 12.99 -33.29 -10.89
N THR A 76 12.27 -34.40 -10.74
CA THR A 76 11.36 -34.98 -11.74
C THR A 76 10.31 -33.95 -12.18
N ILE A 77 10.26 -33.75 -13.49
CA ILE A 77 9.48 -32.70 -14.17
C ILE A 77 7.99 -33.07 -14.18
N ASP A 78 7.19 -32.50 -13.26
CA ASP A 78 5.90 -31.87 -13.64
C ASP A 78 5.16 -31.25 -12.44
N ASP A 79 5.35 -31.72 -11.20
CA ASP A 79 4.50 -31.30 -10.06
C ASP A 79 5.18 -30.36 -9.05
N SER A 80 6.49 -30.51 -8.81
CA SER A 80 7.26 -29.64 -7.90
C SER A 80 7.46 -28.22 -8.45
N LEU A 81 7.55 -28.07 -9.77
CA LEU A 81 7.84 -26.80 -10.44
C LEU A 81 6.70 -25.78 -10.32
N TYR A 82 5.44 -26.22 -10.24
CA TYR A 82 4.30 -25.33 -10.05
C TYR A 82 4.17 -24.86 -8.59
N GLY A 83 4.59 -25.69 -7.62
CA GLY A 83 4.61 -25.31 -6.21
C GLY A 83 5.59 -24.18 -5.93
N ASP A 84 6.77 -24.23 -6.54
CA ASP A 84 7.85 -23.26 -6.37
C ASP A 84 7.48 -21.86 -6.93
N LEU A 85 6.85 -21.83 -8.10
CA LEU A 85 6.37 -20.59 -8.70
C LEU A 85 5.20 -19.97 -7.92
N ASP A 86 4.28 -20.79 -7.38
CA ASP A 86 3.18 -20.30 -6.54
C ASP A 86 3.70 -19.69 -5.22
N SER A 87 4.81 -20.19 -4.66
CA SER A 87 5.49 -19.55 -3.52
C SER A 87 6.17 -18.23 -3.91
N ASP A 88 6.85 -18.18 -5.06
CA ASP A 88 7.49 -16.94 -5.54
C ASP A 88 6.45 -15.83 -5.78
N LEU A 89 5.32 -16.16 -6.40
CA LEU A 89 4.22 -15.20 -6.61
C LEU A 89 3.60 -14.73 -5.29
N ASP A 90 3.41 -15.64 -4.33
CA ASP A 90 2.83 -15.30 -3.03
C ASP A 90 3.72 -14.32 -2.27
N ARG A 91 5.04 -14.49 -2.40
CA ARG A 91 6.05 -13.63 -1.81
C ARG A 91 6.15 -12.27 -2.50
N GLU A 92 6.14 -12.27 -3.84
CA GLU A 92 6.14 -11.05 -4.66
C GLU A 92 4.89 -10.20 -4.42
N LEU A 93 3.75 -10.86 -4.17
CA LEU A 93 2.47 -10.25 -3.85
C LEU A 93 2.11 -10.42 -2.36
N ASP A 94 3.10 -10.39 -1.47
CA ASP A 94 2.86 -10.55 -0.03
C ASP A 94 2.18 -9.32 0.58
N LEU A 95 1.14 -9.59 1.38
CA LEU A 95 0.39 -8.61 2.17
C LEU A 95 0.20 -9.06 3.62
N ALA A 96 0.83 -10.15 4.07
CA ALA A 96 0.63 -10.76 5.39
C ALA A 96 0.72 -9.74 6.53
N ARG A 97 1.67 -8.80 6.43
CA ARG A 97 1.83 -7.71 7.40
C ARG A 97 0.62 -6.78 7.43
N LEU A 98 0.11 -6.34 6.29
CA LEU A 98 -1.07 -5.47 6.26
C LEU A 98 -2.36 -6.21 6.66
N THR A 99 -2.47 -7.49 6.32
CA THR A 99 -3.61 -8.34 6.70
C THR A 99 -3.77 -8.42 8.22
N LYS A 100 -2.67 -8.58 8.98
CA LYS A 100 -2.68 -8.59 10.46
C LYS A 100 -3.31 -7.34 11.07
N VAL A 101 -3.19 -6.19 10.42
CA VAL A 101 -3.73 -4.90 10.90
C VAL A 101 -4.95 -4.45 10.12
N HIS A 102 -5.57 -5.32 9.33
CA HIS A 102 -6.69 -4.98 8.45
C HIS A 102 -7.80 -4.21 9.17
N ARG A 103 -8.20 -4.67 10.36
CA ARG A 103 -9.22 -4.05 11.22
C ARG A 103 -8.93 -2.58 11.58
N TYR A 104 -7.66 -2.18 11.55
CA TYR A 104 -7.18 -0.85 11.91
C TYR A 104 -6.77 0.01 10.71
N LEU A 105 -6.85 -0.50 9.47
CA LEU A 105 -6.45 0.26 8.27
C LEU A 105 -7.22 1.56 8.09
N TRP A 106 -8.47 1.64 8.57
CA TRP A 106 -9.26 2.86 8.56
C TRP A 106 -8.65 4.01 9.39
N LEU A 107 -7.78 3.68 10.34
CA LEU A 107 -7.02 4.66 11.11
C LEU A 107 -5.85 5.20 10.28
N VAL A 108 -5.29 4.37 9.41
CA VAL A 108 -4.10 4.62 8.59
C VAL A 108 -4.44 5.39 7.31
N GLY A 109 -5.56 5.06 6.69
CA GLY A 109 -6.00 5.62 5.40
C GLY A 109 -7.52 5.66 5.27
N ARG A 110 -8.01 6.47 4.31
CA ARG A 110 -9.44 6.51 3.96
C ARG A 110 -9.75 5.45 2.89
N PRO A 111 -10.94 4.84 2.89
CA PRO A 111 -11.35 3.80 1.93
C PRO A 111 -11.68 4.39 0.55
N ASN A 112 -10.72 5.13 -0.01
CA ASN A 112 -10.83 5.81 -1.29
C ASN A 112 -9.74 5.32 -2.23
N PRO A 113 -10.02 5.28 -3.55
CA PRO A 113 -8.98 5.08 -4.54
C PRO A 113 -7.86 6.12 -4.37
N PRO A 114 -6.61 5.77 -4.69
CA PRO A 114 -5.48 6.70 -4.60
C PRO A 114 -5.67 7.92 -5.51
N ARG A 115 -5.06 9.04 -5.13
CA ARG A 115 -5.02 10.23 -5.99
C ARG A 115 -4.11 9.97 -7.20
N PRO A 116 -4.41 10.57 -8.36
CA PRO A 116 -3.60 10.35 -9.56
C PRO A 116 -2.19 10.93 -9.41
N LEU A 117 -1.24 10.45 -10.20
CA LEU A 117 0.20 10.73 -10.04
C LEU A 117 0.54 12.23 -10.12
N HIS A 118 0.01 12.95 -11.10
CA HIS A 118 0.22 14.40 -11.22
C HIS A 118 -0.23 15.14 -9.94
N ARG A 119 -1.29 14.67 -9.29
CA ARG A 119 -1.78 15.27 -8.06
C ARG A 119 -0.89 14.93 -6.87
N GLN A 120 -0.27 13.75 -6.84
CA GLN A 120 0.75 13.43 -5.84
C GLN A 120 1.90 14.44 -5.93
N LEU A 121 2.38 14.70 -7.15
CA LEU A 121 3.43 15.70 -7.41
C LEU A 121 2.99 17.11 -7.02
N ALA A 122 1.76 17.51 -7.38
CA ALA A 122 1.22 18.84 -7.04
C ALA A 122 1.08 19.09 -5.52
N ILE A 123 0.92 18.03 -4.71
CA ILE A 123 0.91 18.12 -3.24
C ILE A 123 2.33 18.20 -2.67
N GLY A 124 3.36 18.10 -3.52
CA GLY A 124 4.76 18.07 -3.12
C GLY A 124 5.22 16.69 -2.66
N ARG A 125 4.57 15.61 -3.14
CA ARG A 125 5.06 14.25 -2.87
C ARG A 125 6.04 13.78 -3.93
N GLU A 126 7.20 13.32 -3.50
CA GLU A 126 8.14 12.56 -4.31
C GLU A 126 7.66 11.10 -4.43
N ILE A 127 7.77 10.51 -5.62
CA ILE A 127 7.40 9.12 -5.89
C ILE A 127 8.66 8.28 -5.78
N ILE A 128 8.67 7.34 -4.84
CA ILE A 128 9.78 6.43 -4.58
C ILE A 128 9.38 5.02 -4.99
N ILE A 129 10.24 4.35 -5.73
CA ILE A 129 10.06 2.95 -6.12
C ILE A 129 10.32 2.06 -4.89
N ASP A 130 9.38 1.16 -4.59
CA ASP A 130 9.54 0.13 -3.56
C ASP A 130 8.91 -1.17 -4.06
N GLU A 131 9.70 -2.22 -4.25
CA GLU A 131 9.22 -3.49 -4.79
C GLU A 131 8.26 -4.24 -3.86
N ARG A 132 8.13 -3.84 -2.59
CA ARG A 132 7.27 -4.56 -1.66
C ARG A 132 5.81 -4.17 -1.86
N LEU A 133 4.94 -5.16 -2.06
CA LEU A 133 3.52 -4.89 -2.26
C LEU A 133 2.87 -4.25 -1.02
N ASP A 134 3.33 -4.61 0.17
CA ASP A 134 2.90 -4.06 1.46
C ASP A 134 3.27 -2.56 1.64
N MET A 135 4.18 -2.04 0.84
CA MET A 135 4.59 -0.63 0.83
C MET A 135 3.94 0.20 -0.27
N HIS A 136 3.35 -0.44 -1.28
CA HIS A 136 2.65 0.28 -2.35
C HIS A 136 1.57 1.23 -1.77
N LEU A 137 1.60 2.50 -2.18
CA LEU A 137 0.76 3.62 -1.70
C LEU A 137 0.89 3.99 -0.22
N VAL A 138 1.92 3.50 0.46
CA VAL A 138 2.30 4.00 1.78
C VAL A 138 3.05 5.33 1.60
N TRP A 139 2.73 6.35 2.40
CA TRP A 139 3.36 7.66 2.31
C TRP A 139 3.85 8.19 3.66
N HIS A 140 4.95 8.93 3.62
CA HIS A 140 5.61 9.55 4.77
C HIS A 140 6.31 10.84 4.35
N THR A 141 6.17 11.93 5.13
CA THR A 141 6.96 13.18 5.00
C THR A 141 7.28 13.61 3.56
N GLY A 142 6.23 13.87 2.76
CA GLY A 142 6.42 14.32 1.37
C GLY A 142 6.91 13.24 0.39
N ARG A 143 6.84 11.96 0.73
CA ARG A 143 7.18 10.84 -0.15
C ARG A 143 6.06 9.81 -0.18
N ILE A 144 5.86 9.17 -1.32
CA ILE A 144 4.95 8.03 -1.50
C ILE A 144 5.71 6.87 -2.14
N PHE A 145 5.60 5.69 -1.54
CA PHE A 145 6.20 4.46 -2.04
C PHE A 145 5.24 3.79 -3.01
N VAL A 146 5.72 3.41 -4.19
CA VAL A 146 4.92 2.80 -5.24
C VAL A 146 5.68 1.63 -5.84
N LYS A 147 5.13 0.42 -5.70
CA LYS A 147 5.60 -0.77 -6.42
C LYS A 147 5.43 -0.61 -7.93
N PRO A 148 6.49 -0.75 -8.75
CA PRO A 148 6.40 -0.79 -10.21
C PRO A 148 5.44 -1.88 -10.66
N LEU A 149 4.73 -1.66 -11.77
CA LEU A 149 3.76 -2.63 -12.23
C LEU A 149 4.50 -3.83 -12.85
N PRO A 150 4.41 -5.05 -12.26
CA PRO A 150 5.15 -6.18 -12.78
C PRO A 150 4.70 -6.55 -14.19
N ARG A 151 5.67 -6.79 -15.08
CA ARG A 151 5.43 -7.05 -16.51
C ARG A 151 4.53 -8.26 -16.74
N PHE A 152 4.66 -9.29 -15.90
CA PHE A 152 3.82 -10.49 -15.99
C PHE A 152 2.33 -10.20 -15.78
N LEU A 153 1.98 -9.17 -14.99
CA LEU A 153 0.58 -8.78 -14.78
C LEU A 153 -0.04 -8.09 -16.00
N LEU A 154 0.76 -7.67 -16.99
CA LEU A 154 0.31 -7.00 -18.23
C LEU A 154 0.05 -7.99 -19.39
N CYS A 155 0.28 -9.29 -19.17
CA CYS A 155 -0.01 -10.33 -20.17
C CYS A 155 -1.17 -11.23 -19.73
N PRO A 156 -2.27 -11.34 -20.50
CA PRO A 156 -3.43 -12.19 -20.17
C PRO A 156 -3.08 -13.67 -20.03
N ALA A 157 -2.11 -14.15 -20.81
CA ALA A 157 -1.67 -15.55 -20.78
C ALA A 157 -1.19 -15.96 -19.37
N PHE A 158 -0.56 -15.04 -18.65
CA PHE A 158 -0.15 -15.26 -17.27
C PHE A 158 -1.35 -15.44 -16.34
N TRP A 159 -2.35 -14.58 -16.46
CA TRP A 159 -3.58 -14.66 -15.67
C TRP A 159 -4.29 -15.99 -15.88
N SER A 160 -4.48 -16.41 -17.14
CA SER A 160 -5.15 -17.66 -17.50
C SER A 160 -4.44 -18.92 -16.99
N ARG A 161 -3.13 -18.85 -16.78
CA ARG A 161 -2.31 -20.02 -16.44
C ARG A 161 -2.04 -20.15 -14.93
N TYR A 162 -1.86 -19.03 -14.24
CA TYR A 162 -1.40 -19.02 -12.84
C TYR A 162 -2.41 -18.41 -11.87
N LEU A 163 -3.31 -17.55 -12.34
CA LEU A 163 -4.25 -16.82 -11.48
C LEU A 163 -5.70 -17.29 -11.62
N THR A 164 -6.05 -17.94 -12.73
CA THR A 164 -7.36 -18.57 -12.92
C THR A 164 -7.24 -20.04 -12.57
N GLY A 165 -7.77 -20.43 -11.42
CA GLY A 165 -7.80 -21.84 -11.04
C GLY A 165 -8.69 -22.62 -12.01
N SER A 166 -8.10 -23.51 -12.80
CA SER A 166 -8.85 -24.62 -13.38
C SER A 166 -9.21 -25.57 -12.24
N SER A 167 -10.31 -25.30 -11.56
CA SER A 167 -10.94 -26.29 -10.69
C SER A 167 -11.30 -27.50 -11.56
N HIS A 168 -10.79 -28.69 -11.23
CA HIS A 168 -11.42 -29.91 -11.69
C HIS A 168 -12.91 -29.85 -11.33
N PRO A 169 -13.82 -30.28 -12.24
CA PRO A 169 -15.26 -30.31 -11.94
C PRO A 169 -15.49 -31.25 -10.76
N GLY A 170 -15.73 -30.68 -9.57
CA GLY A 170 -15.94 -31.43 -8.32
C GLY A 170 -15.41 -30.77 -7.05
N THR A 171 -14.44 -29.86 -7.13
CA THR A 171 -13.91 -29.19 -5.92
C THR A 171 -14.72 -27.93 -5.58
N ARG A 172 -15.73 -28.06 -4.73
CA ARG A 172 -16.38 -26.91 -4.08
C ARG A 172 -15.38 -26.27 -3.11
N CYS A 173 -14.72 -25.18 -3.52
CA CYS A 173 -14.01 -24.32 -2.59
C CYS A 173 -15.04 -23.55 -1.75
N SER A 174 -15.26 -23.97 -0.50
CA SER A 174 -15.94 -23.13 0.49
C SER A 174 -14.95 -22.09 1.01
N CYS A 175 -14.73 -21.03 0.25
CA CYS A 175 -13.88 -19.89 0.64
C CYS A 175 -14.69 -18.69 1.19
N ASN A 176 -15.86 -18.97 1.76
CA ASN A 176 -16.81 -17.94 2.23
C ASN A 176 -17.03 -17.92 3.75
N ASP A 177 -16.27 -18.67 4.56
CA ASP A 177 -16.46 -18.64 6.01
C ASP A 177 -15.59 -17.53 6.66
N PRO A 178 -16.17 -16.47 7.25
CA PRO A 178 -15.43 -15.42 7.96
C PRO A 178 -14.89 -15.90 9.31
N SER A 179 -15.15 -17.16 9.69
CA SER A 179 -14.80 -17.78 10.96
C SER A 179 -13.53 -18.63 10.92
N ALA A 180 -12.85 -18.72 9.77
CA ALA A 180 -11.49 -19.24 9.70
C ALA A 180 -10.53 -18.22 10.32
N GLU A 181 -10.49 -18.16 11.64
CA GLU A 181 -9.28 -17.79 12.35
C GLU A 181 -8.17 -18.65 11.75
N ALA A 182 -7.17 -17.99 11.17
CA ALA A 182 -6.00 -18.63 10.59
C ALA A 182 -5.23 -19.33 11.71
N ASP A 183 -5.65 -20.55 12.04
CA ASP A 183 -4.86 -21.45 12.85
C ASP A 183 -3.67 -21.84 11.99
N ALA A 184 -2.47 -21.40 12.40
CA ALA A 184 -1.25 -21.44 11.61
C ALA A 184 -0.68 -22.87 11.40
N SER A 185 -1.48 -23.91 11.65
CA SER A 185 -1.07 -25.30 11.75
C SER A 185 -1.64 -26.25 10.69
N GLU A 186 -2.51 -25.80 9.78
CA GLU A 186 -2.94 -26.61 8.63
C GLU A 186 -2.50 -26.02 7.28
N PRO A 187 -2.03 -26.85 6.34
CA PRO A 187 -1.62 -26.38 5.02
C PRO A 187 -2.82 -25.85 4.23
N GLU A 188 -2.80 -24.55 3.91
CA GLU A 188 -3.82 -23.91 3.08
C GLU A 188 -3.97 -24.63 1.73
N LYS A 189 -5.22 -24.92 1.34
CA LYS A 189 -5.49 -25.60 0.06
C LYS A 189 -4.97 -24.77 -1.13
N PRO A 190 -4.27 -25.38 -2.11
CA PRO A 190 -3.58 -24.67 -3.19
C PRO A 190 -4.50 -23.80 -4.07
N ILE A 191 -5.77 -24.20 -4.23
CA ILE A 191 -6.77 -23.44 -4.99
C ILE A 191 -7.16 -22.14 -4.26
N CYS A 192 -7.24 -22.16 -2.93
CA CYS A 192 -7.52 -20.97 -2.13
C CYS A 192 -6.35 -19.96 -2.19
N LYS A 193 -5.12 -20.46 -2.24
CA LYS A 193 -3.92 -19.65 -2.39
C LYS A 193 -3.89 -18.89 -3.72
N ARG A 194 -4.13 -19.57 -4.86
CA ARG A 194 -4.18 -18.91 -6.19
C ARG A 194 -5.27 -17.85 -6.30
N LEU A 195 -6.44 -18.10 -5.70
CA LEU A 195 -7.51 -17.10 -5.62
C LEU A 195 -7.10 -15.89 -4.79
N ALA A 196 -6.39 -16.07 -3.68
CA ALA A 196 -5.85 -14.97 -2.89
C ALA A 196 -4.84 -14.15 -3.69
N ILE A 197 -3.87 -14.80 -4.35
CA ILE A 197 -2.87 -14.14 -5.21
C ILE A 197 -3.57 -13.34 -6.32
N ARG A 198 -4.59 -13.92 -6.97
CA ARG A 198 -5.41 -13.22 -7.98
C ARG A 198 -6.06 -11.96 -7.42
N LYS A 199 -6.64 -12.02 -6.21
CA LYS A 199 -7.27 -10.85 -5.55
C LYS A 199 -6.26 -9.74 -5.28
N ARG A 200 -5.03 -10.10 -4.88
CA ARG A 200 -3.93 -9.15 -4.65
C ARG A 200 -3.44 -8.52 -5.95
N ALA A 201 -3.23 -9.33 -6.98
CA ALA A 201 -2.84 -8.87 -8.33
C ALA A 201 -3.88 -7.92 -8.95
N LEU A 202 -5.17 -8.25 -8.83
CA LEU A 202 -6.24 -7.40 -9.36
C LEU A 202 -6.32 -6.08 -8.58
N GLY A 203 -6.14 -6.12 -7.27
CA GLY A 203 -6.04 -4.92 -6.44
C GLY A 203 -4.92 -3.98 -6.88
N LEU A 204 -3.75 -4.54 -7.23
CA LEU A 204 -2.61 -3.76 -7.75
C LEU A 204 -2.92 -3.13 -9.10
N LEU A 205 -3.60 -3.83 -10.01
CA LEU A 205 -4.04 -3.22 -11.26
C LEU A 205 -5.03 -2.08 -11.03
N VAL A 206 -5.97 -2.26 -10.12
CA VAL A 206 -7.00 -1.25 -9.81
C VAL A 206 -6.40 -0.02 -9.13
N SER A 207 -5.38 -0.18 -8.30
CA SER A 207 -4.65 0.97 -7.76
C SER A 207 -3.95 1.76 -8.85
N TYR A 208 -3.32 1.09 -9.83
CA TYR A 208 -2.70 1.74 -10.98
C TYR A 208 -3.72 2.46 -11.88
N ILE A 209 -4.89 1.87 -12.12
CA ILE A 209 -5.99 2.54 -12.84
C ILE A 209 -6.40 3.86 -12.16
N ALA A 210 -6.39 3.89 -10.82
CA ALA A 210 -6.70 5.10 -10.07
C ALA A 210 -5.53 6.12 -10.01
N LEU A 211 -4.28 5.64 -10.10
CA LEU A 211 -3.07 6.45 -10.20
C LEU A 211 -2.91 7.10 -11.58
N ILE A 212 -3.23 6.37 -12.65
CA ILE A 212 -3.02 6.76 -14.04
C ILE A 212 -4.36 7.04 -14.71
N ARG A 213 -4.91 8.22 -14.41
CA ARG A 213 -6.22 8.65 -14.93
C ARG A 213 -6.12 9.47 -16.19
N TYR A 214 -5.06 10.26 -16.31
CA TYR A 214 -4.82 11.16 -17.42
C TYR A 214 -3.58 10.72 -18.19
N GLU A 215 -3.48 11.16 -19.44
CA GLU A 215 -2.31 10.89 -20.27
C GLU A 215 -1.03 11.47 -19.66
N SER A 216 -1.12 12.62 -18.98
CA SER A 216 0.00 13.18 -18.21
C SER A 216 0.48 12.24 -17.09
N ASP A 217 -0.43 11.55 -16.39
CA ASP A 217 -0.07 10.56 -15.39
C ASP A 217 0.67 9.37 -16.01
N PHE A 218 0.30 8.99 -17.24
CA PHE A 218 0.92 7.89 -17.95
C PHE A 218 2.39 8.19 -18.26
N TYR A 219 2.67 9.39 -18.80
CA TYR A 219 4.06 9.81 -19.04
C TYR A 219 4.85 9.96 -17.74
N ILE A 220 4.24 10.48 -16.66
CA ILE A 220 4.88 10.53 -15.33
C ILE A 220 5.23 9.12 -14.85
N ALA A 221 4.33 8.14 -15.03
CA ALA A 221 4.56 6.76 -14.62
C ALA A 221 5.73 6.12 -15.41
N GLN A 222 5.84 6.40 -16.71
CA GLN A 222 6.94 5.92 -17.53
C GLN A 222 8.27 6.60 -17.17
N GLU A 223 8.27 7.92 -16.94
CA GLU A 223 9.45 8.69 -16.51
C GLU A 223 10.00 8.15 -15.18
N ARG A 224 9.10 7.78 -14.26
CA ARG A 224 9.46 7.21 -12.94
C ARG A 224 9.64 5.70 -12.96
N HIS A 225 9.75 5.06 -14.13
CA HIS A 225 9.96 3.61 -14.29
C HIS A 225 8.91 2.74 -13.58
N LEU A 226 7.71 3.26 -13.34
CA LEU A 226 6.59 2.50 -12.77
C LEU A 226 5.89 1.64 -13.81
N LEU A 227 5.96 2.06 -15.08
CA LEU A 227 5.43 1.33 -16.22
C LEU A 227 6.55 0.96 -17.20
N PRO A 228 6.44 -0.19 -17.89
CA PRO A 228 7.33 -0.53 -18.99
C PRO A 228 7.26 0.51 -20.12
N LYS A 229 8.40 0.79 -20.75
CA LYS A 229 8.48 1.76 -21.87
C LYS A 229 7.73 1.27 -23.11
N GLU A 230 7.54 -0.03 -23.24
CA GLU A 230 6.86 -0.65 -24.38
C GLU A 230 5.34 -0.48 -24.34
N LEU A 231 4.79 -0.13 -23.18
CA LEU A 231 3.37 0.08 -22.99
C LEU A 231 2.95 1.42 -23.60
N THR A 232 1.80 1.45 -24.27
CA THR A 232 1.26 2.66 -24.92
C THR A 232 -0.02 3.14 -24.22
N TRP A 233 -0.30 4.44 -24.28
CA TRP A 233 -1.52 5.03 -23.71
C TRP A 233 -2.83 4.43 -24.28
N PRO A 234 -2.97 4.19 -25.60
CA PRO A 234 -4.17 3.52 -26.13
C PRO A 234 -4.37 2.12 -25.57
N ALA A 235 -3.29 1.34 -25.44
CA ALA A 235 -3.32 0.00 -24.86
C ALA A 235 -3.74 0.05 -23.38
N TRP A 236 -3.20 1.00 -22.61
CA TRP A 236 -3.60 1.27 -21.23
C TRP A 236 -5.09 1.59 -21.11
N GLY A 237 -5.63 2.43 -22.01
CA GLY A 237 -7.05 2.80 -22.04
C GLY A 237 -7.98 1.64 -22.38
N VAL A 238 -7.56 0.71 -23.24
CA VAL A 238 -8.33 -0.53 -23.52
C VAL A 238 -8.36 -1.44 -22.29
N MET A 239 -7.20 -1.70 -21.69
CA MET A 239 -7.10 -2.54 -20.49
C MET A 239 -7.94 -1.96 -19.34
N THR A 240 -7.81 -0.66 -19.08
CA THR A 240 -8.54 0.02 -17.99
C THR A 240 -10.05 -0.13 -18.15
N ARG A 241 -10.56 0.01 -19.38
CA ARG A 241 -11.99 -0.21 -19.67
C ARG A 241 -12.40 -1.65 -19.35
N GLN A 242 -11.63 -2.63 -19.81
CA GLN A 242 -11.93 -4.05 -19.57
C GLN A 242 -11.95 -4.38 -18.07
N VAL A 243 -10.97 -3.90 -17.30
CA VAL A 243 -10.88 -4.13 -15.85
C VAL A 243 -12.01 -3.46 -15.07
N ILE A 244 -12.35 -2.20 -15.38
CA ILE A 244 -13.41 -1.46 -14.67
C ILE A 244 -14.80 -2.07 -14.93
N HIS A 245 -15.02 -2.67 -16.10
CA HIS A 245 -16.29 -3.30 -16.46
C HIS A 245 -16.50 -4.69 -15.85
N ILE A 246 -15.51 -5.23 -15.12
CA ILE A 246 -15.70 -6.47 -14.34
C ILE A 246 -16.79 -6.23 -13.30
N LYS A 247 -17.88 -7.02 -13.38
CA LYS A 247 -18.97 -6.99 -12.39
C LYS A 247 -18.43 -7.27 -10.99
N ASN A 248 -18.93 -6.55 -9.99
CA ASN A 248 -18.54 -6.73 -8.59
C ASN A 248 -17.02 -6.66 -8.39
N ILE A 249 -16.32 -5.74 -9.05
CA ILE A 249 -14.85 -5.66 -8.99
C ILE A 249 -14.30 -5.65 -7.54
N TYR A 250 -15.00 -5.00 -6.61
CA TYR A 250 -14.58 -4.91 -5.21
C TYR A 250 -14.65 -6.23 -4.43
N SER A 251 -15.45 -7.22 -4.86
CA SER A 251 -15.44 -8.57 -4.24
C SER A 251 -14.26 -9.42 -4.72
N HIS A 252 -13.67 -9.06 -5.86
CA HIS A 252 -12.55 -9.74 -6.49
C HIS A 252 -11.20 -9.11 -6.13
N ILE A 253 -11.19 -8.05 -5.32
CA ILE A 253 -9.97 -7.34 -4.89
C ILE A 253 -9.72 -7.63 -3.42
N ASP A 254 -8.43 -7.75 -3.04
CA ASP A 254 -8.06 -7.84 -1.64
C ASP A 254 -8.46 -6.58 -0.85
N GLN A 255 -8.98 -6.76 0.36
CA GLN A 255 -9.53 -5.67 1.17
C GLN A 255 -8.53 -4.55 1.46
N ARG A 256 -7.22 -4.83 1.39
CA ARG A 256 -6.16 -3.82 1.48
C ARG A 256 -6.35 -2.70 0.45
N PHE A 257 -6.71 -3.03 -0.80
CA PHE A 257 -6.74 -2.06 -1.91
C PHE A 257 -8.02 -1.21 -1.94
N VAL A 258 -8.98 -1.50 -1.06
CA VAL A 258 -10.09 -0.58 -0.78
C VAL A 258 -9.55 0.74 -0.19
N TYR A 259 -8.43 0.66 0.54
CA TYR A 259 -7.71 1.81 1.06
C TYR A 259 -6.57 2.14 0.11
N GLY A 260 -6.69 3.24 -0.63
CA GLY A 260 -5.65 3.70 -1.55
C GLY A 260 -4.40 4.15 -0.78
N GLU A 261 -4.45 5.33 -0.16
CA GLU A 261 -3.27 5.93 0.48
C GLU A 261 -3.19 5.61 1.97
N LEU A 262 -2.06 5.01 2.39
CA LEU A 262 -1.78 4.64 3.77
C LEU A 262 -0.70 5.54 4.39
N ARG A 263 -0.98 6.16 5.54
CA ARG A 263 0.00 7.03 6.20
C ARG A 263 0.95 6.23 7.11
N LEU A 264 2.23 6.14 6.77
CA LEU A 264 3.23 5.35 7.50
C LEU A 264 3.31 5.71 9.00
N SER A 265 3.21 7.01 9.34
CA SER A 265 3.27 7.44 10.75
C SER A 265 2.15 6.85 11.62
N ARG A 266 0.99 6.54 11.04
CA ARG A 266 -0.14 5.93 11.76
C ARG A 266 0.00 4.42 11.80
N LEU A 267 0.48 3.84 10.71
CA LEU A 267 0.80 2.41 10.63
C LEU A 267 1.87 2.01 11.66
N ASN A 268 2.94 2.81 11.79
CA ASN A 268 3.96 2.63 12.83
C ASN A 268 3.38 2.70 14.24
N LYS A 269 2.40 3.59 14.49
CA LYS A 269 1.74 3.68 15.81
C LYS A 269 0.91 2.44 16.11
N ILE A 270 0.15 1.92 15.14
CA ILE A 270 -0.63 0.69 15.32
C ILE A 270 0.30 -0.47 15.65
N TYR A 271 1.36 -0.66 14.86
CA TYR A 271 2.32 -1.74 15.10
C TYR A 271 3.02 -1.64 16.47
N ARG A 272 3.34 -0.42 16.93
CA ARG A 272 3.92 -0.22 18.27
C ARG A 272 2.94 -0.48 19.42
N LEU A 273 1.63 -0.35 19.18
CA LEU A 273 0.59 -0.44 20.20
C LEU A 273 -0.10 -1.82 20.24
N LEU A 274 0.04 -2.64 19.21
CA LEU A 274 -0.60 -3.96 19.12
C LEU A 274 0.39 -5.10 19.45
N PRO A 275 0.01 -6.06 20.32
CA PRO A 275 0.78 -7.29 20.52
C PRO A 275 0.89 -8.12 19.23
N PRO A 276 1.97 -8.91 19.04
CA PRO A 276 3.14 -9.10 19.91
C PRO A 276 4.30 -8.11 19.60
N LEU A 277 4.13 -7.20 18.65
CA LEU A 277 5.20 -6.37 18.07
C LEU A 277 5.42 -5.05 18.82
N PHE A 278 5.35 -5.08 20.16
CA PHE A 278 5.72 -3.91 20.96
C PHE A 278 7.13 -3.47 20.58
N PHE A 279 7.30 -2.18 20.28
CA PHE A 279 8.55 -1.53 19.84
C PHE A 279 9.00 -1.73 18.39
N THR A 280 8.48 -2.71 17.65
CA THR A 280 8.84 -2.90 16.23
C THR A 280 7.89 -2.11 15.32
N GLY A 281 8.32 -0.94 14.86
CA GLY A 281 7.57 -0.17 13.85
C GLY A 281 7.43 -0.92 12.52
N TYR A 282 6.39 -0.62 11.74
CA TYR A 282 6.17 -1.19 10.41
C TYR A 282 7.37 -0.96 9.48
N ILE A 283 8.02 0.19 9.59
CA ILE A 283 9.39 0.42 9.14
C ILE A 283 10.15 1.06 10.30
N ARG A 284 11.42 0.71 10.49
CA ARG A 284 12.36 1.49 11.32
C ARG A 284 12.56 2.85 10.65
N ALA A 285 11.63 3.77 10.88
CA ALA A 285 11.62 5.12 10.32
C ALA A 285 12.73 6.04 10.90
N TRP A 286 13.67 5.50 11.68
CA TRP A 286 14.74 6.22 12.35
C TRP A 286 16.00 6.30 11.50
N GLN A 287 15.92 6.85 10.28
CA GLN A 287 17.15 7.25 9.57
C GLN A 287 17.38 8.76 9.53
N ARG A 288 16.40 9.58 9.93
CA ARG A 288 16.57 11.04 9.98
C ARG A 288 15.70 11.66 11.06
N TYR A 289 16.29 11.96 12.22
CA TYR A 289 15.57 12.52 13.39
C TYR A 289 15.52 14.06 13.34
N ASP A 290 16.18 14.63 12.34
CA ASP A 290 16.68 16.00 12.29
C ASP A 290 15.54 17.02 12.09
N GLU A 291 14.55 16.70 11.25
CA GLU A 291 13.47 17.63 10.91
C GLU A 291 12.45 17.84 12.03
N PHE A 292 12.21 16.81 12.86
CA PHE A 292 11.26 16.89 13.97
C PHE A 292 11.77 17.77 15.12
N TRP A 293 13.05 17.64 15.46
CA TRP A 293 13.66 18.40 16.55
C TRP A 293 13.84 19.88 16.19
N ASN A 294 14.25 20.19 14.97
CA ASN A 294 14.61 21.56 14.60
C ASN A 294 13.43 22.54 14.66
N GLN A 295 12.24 22.15 14.18
CA GLN A 295 11.09 23.06 14.16
C GLN A 295 10.44 23.24 15.53
N THR A 296 10.37 22.17 16.32
CA THR A 296 9.71 22.22 17.64
C THR A 296 10.61 22.88 18.67
N PHE A 297 11.92 22.60 18.63
CA PHE A 297 12.88 23.19 19.57
C PHE A 297 13.06 24.69 19.33
N ALA A 298 13.06 25.15 18.07
CA ALA A 298 13.18 26.57 17.75
C ALA A 298 12.02 27.41 18.33
N VAL A 299 10.78 26.91 18.22
CA VAL A 299 9.60 27.60 18.78
C VAL A 299 9.60 27.57 20.31
N LEU A 300 10.02 26.46 20.93
CA LEU A 300 10.12 26.38 22.39
C LEU A 300 11.21 27.31 22.92
N ALA A 301 12.38 27.34 22.27
CA ALA A 301 13.49 28.21 22.63
C ALA A 301 13.11 29.69 22.51
N SER A 302 12.38 30.09 21.46
CA SER A 302 11.96 31.49 21.30
C SER A 302 10.99 31.94 22.39
N VAL A 303 10.05 31.07 22.81
CA VAL A 303 9.15 31.34 23.94
C VAL A 303 9.93 31.47 25.25
N ILE A 304 10.90 30.58 25.49
CA ILE A 304 11.74 30.63 26.70
C ILE A 304 12.57 31.92 26.74
N VAL A 305 13.19 32.31 25.63
CA VAL A 305 13.99 33.54 25.53
C VAL A 305 13.11 34.76 25.78
N TYR A 306 11.91 34.82 25.18
CA TYR A 306 10.98 35.92 25.41
C TYR A 306 10.57 36.04 26.89
N ILE A 307 10.22 34.92 27.54
CA ILE A 307 9.88 34.90 28.97
C ILE A 307 11.08 35.36 29.82
N ALA A 308 12.30 34.92 29.51
CA ALA A 308 13.50 35.33 30.23
C ALA A 308 13.79 36.82 30.10
N ILE A 309 13.59 37.41 28.92
CA ILE A 309 13.72 38.86 28.69
C ILE A 309 12.69 39.64 29.53
N VAL A 310 11.45 39.19 29.52
CA VAL A 310 10.36 39.80 30.28
C VAL A 310 10.62 39.73 31.80
N LEU A 311 11.03 38.57 32.30
CA LEU A 311 11.39 38.39 33.70
C LEU A 311 12.61 39.25 34.08
N GLY A 312 13.61 39.35 33.20
CA GLY A 312 14.77 40.22 33.40
C GLY A 312 14.40 41.70 33.48
N ALA A 313 13.57 42.19 32.56
CA ALA A 313 13.08 43.57 32.59
C ALA A 313 12.28 43.87 33.86
N MET A 314 11.51 42.90 34.34
CA MET A 314 10.73 43.01 35.58
C MET A 314 11.64 43.05 36.83
N GLN A 315 12.68 42.23 36.88
CA GLN A 315 13.68 42.26 37.95
C GLN A 315 14.40 43.61 38.01
N VAL A 316 14.75 44.18 36.86
CA VAL A 316 15.36 45.52 36.78
C VAL A 316 14.41 46.61 37.25
N GLY A 317 13.12 46.54 36.89
CA GLY A 317 12.11 47.52 37.31
C GLY A 317 11.76 47.47 38.80
N LEU A 318 11.85 46.30 39.44
CA LEU A 318 11.68 46.16 40.89
C LEU A 318 12.89 46.64 41.70
N ALA A 319 14.07 46.74 41.06
CA ALA A 319 15.31 47.19 41.70
C ALA A 319 15.50 48.72 41.69
N THR A 320 14.71 49.47 40.93
CA THR A 320 14.78 50.94 40.86
C THR A 320 13.88 51.61 41.91
N ILE A 321 14.46 52.50 42.71
CA ILE A 321 13.84 53.12 43.90
C ILE A 321 12.57 53.91 43.56
N ASP A 322 12.56 54.64 42.44
CA ASP A 322 11.41 55.46 41.99
C ASP A 322 10.17 54.63 41.56
N LEU A 323 10.40 53.39 41.10
CA LEU A 323 9.32 52.47 40.69
C LEU A 323 8.93 51.53 41.83
N ALA A 324 9.88 51.19 42.70
CA ALA A 324 9.65 50.33 43.86
C ALA A 324 8.72 50.95 44.91
N ASP A 325 8.64 52.28 45.02
CA ASP A 325 7.75 52.95 45.98
C ASP A 325 6.36 53.27 45.40
N ASN A 326 6.14 52.99 44.11
CA ASN A 326 4.89 53.28 43.43
C ASN A 326 3.88 52.10 43.56
N ARG A 327 2.78 52.34 44.27
CA ARG A 327 1.69 51.34 44.43
C ARG A 327 1.07 50.87 43.12
N ALA A 328 0.98 51.73 42.11
CA ALA A 328 0.46 51.34 40.79
C ALA A 328 1.40 50.33 40.11
N PHE A 329 2.72 50.51 40.26
CA PHE A 329 3.72 49.62 39.69
C PHE A 329 3.70 48.23 40.36
N HIS A 330 3.60 48.16 41.69
CA HIS A 330 3.43 46.89 42.41
C HIS A 330 2.16 46.14 42.00
N SER A 331 1.04 46.85 41.82
CA SER A 331 -0.21 46.22 41.38
C SER A 331 -0.10 45.66 39.96
N ALA A 332 0.55 46.40 39.05
CA ALA A 332 0.79 45.96 37.68
C ALA A 332 1.75 44.76 37.63
N ALA A 333 2.83 44.81 38.41
CA ALA A 333 3.78 43.71 38.58
C ALA A 333 3.08 42.44 39.10
N TYR A 334 2.23 42.55 40.11
CA TYR A 334 1.48 41.41 40.66
C TYR A 334 0.49 40.80 39.64
N VAL A 335 -0.27 41.63 38.92
CA VAL A 335 -1.16 41.13 37.86
C VAL A 335 -0.36 40.48 36.74
N PHE A 336 0.79 41.04 36.39
CA PHE A 336 1.65 40.55 35.33
C PHE A 336 2.35 39.23 35.70
N THR A 337 2.77 39.02 36.95
CA THR A 337 3.33 37.73 37.39
C THR A 337 2.26 36.63 37.36
N ILE A 338 1.06 36.92 37.87
CA ILE A 338 -0.07 35.99 37.83
C ILE A 338 -0.42 35.64 36.38
N PHE A 339 -0.52 36.63 35.51
CA PHE A 339 -0.80 36.41 34.09
C PHE A 339 0.31 35.63 33.39
N SER A 340 1.58 35.86 33.71
CA SER A 340 2.71 35.16 33.10
C SER A 340 2.80 33.68 33.53
N ILE A 341 2.31 33.34 34.73
CA ILE A 341 2.26 31.95 35.23
C ILE A 341 0.97 31.25 34.77
N LEU A 342 -0.19 31.86 35.02
CA LEU A 342 -1.49 31.25 34.74
C LEU A 342 -1.90 31.35 33.27
N GLY A 343 -1.50 32.42 32.57
CA GLY A 343 -1.85 32.65 31.18
C GLY A 343 -1.43 31.49 30.28
N PRO A 344 -0.14 31.09 30.24
CA PRO A 344 0.30 29.95 29.44
C PRO A 344 -0.42 28.64 29.80
N LEU A 345 -0.72 28.40 31.08
CA LEU A 345 -1.46 27.22 31.53
C LEU A 345 -2.90 27.21 31.00
N ILE A 346 -3.60 28.35 31.10
CA ILE A 346 -4.97 28.51 30.59
C ILE A 346 -4.99 28.39 29.07
N PHE A 347 -4.10 29.09 28.35
CA PHE A 347 -4.01 29.00 26.89
C PHE A 347 -3.66 27.59 26.42
N SER A 348 -2.72 26.92 27.08
CA SER A 348 -2.39 25.52 26.79
C SER A 348 -3.58 24.60 27.05
N GLY A 349 -4.30 24.79 28.16
CA GLY A 349 -5.52 24.05 28.47
C GLY A 349 -6.63 24.25 27.44
N MET A 350 -6.90 25.51 27.06
CA MET A 350 -7.87 25.85 26.01
C MET A 350 -7.47 25.27 24.66
N ALA A 351 -6.19 25.36 24.27
CA ALA A 351 -5.68 24.77 23.05
C ALA A 351 -5.85 23.24 23.04
N LEU A 352 -5.62 22.58 24.18
CA LEU A 352 -5.83 21.13 24.33
C LEU A 352 -7.30 20.75 24.22
N VAL A 353 -8.21 21.49 24.87
CA VAL A 353 -9.67 21.26 24.76
C VAL A 353 -10.14 21.46 23.32
N PHE A 354 -9.71 22.54 22.66
CA PHE A 354 -10.03 22.82 21.27
C PHE A 354 -9.49 21.72 20.33
N PHE A 355 -8.25 21.28 20.55
CA PHE A 355 -7.68 20.15 19.82
C PHE A 355 -8.48 18.86 20.02
N CYS A 356 -8.87 18.53 21.26
CA CYS A 356 -9.72 17.39 21.57
C CYS A 356 -11.09 17.48 20.85
N PHE A 357 -11.72 18.65 20.86
CA PHE A 357 -12.97 18.89 20.14
C PHE A 357 -12.81 18.65 18.63
N LEU A 358 -11.80 19.26 18.00
CA LEU A 358 -11.51 19.05 16.58
C LEU A 358 -11.19 17.58 16.29
N PHE A 359 -10.45 16.91 17.17
CA PHE A 359 -10.09 15.50 17.02
C PHE A 359 -11.33 14.61 17.05
N VAL A 360 -12.22 14.78 18.04
CA VAL A 360 -13.46 14.00 18.16
C VAL A 360 -14.38 14.26 16.96
N ASN A 361 -14.52 15.50 16.50
CA ASN A 361 -15.35 15.80 15.34
C ASN A 361 -14.78 15.17 14.05
N ASN A 362 -13.47 15.29 13.82
CA ASN A 362 -12.80 14.65 12.69
C ASN A 362 -12.89 13.12 12.77
N TRP A 363 -12.82 12.55 13.97
CA TRP A 363 -12.96 11.12 14.22
C TRP A 363 -14.36 10.62 13.84
N ASN A 364 -15.39 11.29 14.33
CA ASN A 364 -16.78 10.97 14.01
C ASN A 364 -17.04 11.11 12.50
N SER A 365 -16.56 12.18 11.89
CA SER A 365 -16.64 12.38 10.44
C SER A 365 -15.94 11.26 9.67
N THR A 366 -14.79 10.79 10.13
CA THR A 366 -14.04 9.70 9.50
C THR A 366 -14.78 8.36 9.63
N LYS A 367 -15.35 8.06 10.81
CA LYS A 367 -16.16 6.86 11.03
C LYS A 367 -17.43 6.87 10.18
N ALA A 368 -18.15 7.98 10.14
CA ALA A 368 -19.35 8.14 9.33
C ALA A 368 -19.05 7.98 7.83
N TYR A 369 -17.95 8.58 7.36
CA TYR A 369 -17.51 8.43 5.97
C TYR A 369 -17.17 6.97 5.62
N LYS A 370 -16.44 6.27 6.49
CA LYS A 370 -16.14 4.84 6.32
C LYS A 370 -17.43 4.03 6.19
N ALA A 371 -18.38 4.20 7.10
CA ALA A 371 -19.64 3.47 7.09
C ALA A 371 -20.43 3.70 5.78
N LYS A 372 -20.53 4.96 5.34
CA LYS A 372 -21.20 5.30 4.06
C LYS A 372 -20.50 4.66 2.86
N ARG A 373 -19.17 4.68 2.84
CA ARG A 373 -18.38 4.13 1.73
C ARG A 373 -18.45 2.61 1.66
N MET A 374 -18.38 1.92 2.80
CA MET A 374 -18.49 0.46 2.86
C MET A 374 -19.88 -0.01 2.37
N ARG A 375 -20.96 0.65 2.82
CA ARG A 375 -22.31 0.37 2.33
C ARG A 375 -22.44 0.51 0.82
N TYR A 376 -21.82 1.55 0.25
CA TYR A 376 -21.81 1.74 -1.21
C TYR A 376 -21.05 0.62 -1.94
N ILE A 377 -19.93 0.16 -1.39
CA ILE A 377 -19.15 -0.94 -1.95
C ILE A 377 -19.94 -2.26 -1.87
N GLU A 378 -20.59 -2.53 -0.75
CA GLU A 378 -21.46 -3.69 -0.54
C GLU A 378 -22.63 -3.71 -1.53
N GLN A 379 -23.32 -2.57 -1.70
CA GLN A 379 -24.38 -2.43 -2.70
C GLN A 379 -23.87 -2.70 -4.12
N LYS A 380 -22.67 -2.21 -4.46
CA LYS A 380 -22.03 -2.47 -5.76
C LYS A 380 -21.44 -3.86 -5.92
N ALA A 381 -21.37 -4.66 -4.85
CA ALA A 381 -20.95 -6.06 -4.90
C ALA A 381 -22.14 -7.02 -5.06
N GLN A 382 -23.38 -6.53 -4.84
CA GLN A 382 -24.63 -7.28 -4.98
C GLN A 382 -25.31 -7.09 -6.35
N VAL A 383 -24.89 -6.09 -7.12
CA VAL A 383 -25.46 -5.69 -8.42
C VAL A 383 -24.46 -5.99 -9.53
#